data_AF-A0AAU2ILX1-F1
#
_entry.id   AF-A0AAU2ILX1-F1
#
_cell.length_a   1.000
_cell.length_b   1.000
_cell.length_c   1.000
_cell.angle_alpha   90.00
_cell.angle_beta   90.00
_cell.angle_gamma   90.00
#
_symmetry.space_group_name_H-M   'P 1'
#
loop_
_entity.id
_entity.type
_entity.pdbx_description
1 polymer ?
#
loop_
_entity_poly.entity_id
_entity_poly.type
_entity_poly.pdbx_seq_one_letter_code
_entity_poly.pdbx_strand_id
1 'polypeptide(L)'
;MSADQWTQAVRHQLGLGRLVPLGGPRDGCWLAESAARSALRRTAQSVPGVRLESLRIELADPDGSYESAVPAPPSALPPGPLRIVAECAAAPDEPLPTAASRLRAALNDAASDGLGLVVDQVDLLVTALLDGTQAQPASVDAEADVADSRQARGDSDEERAGQAALSVPGVTRLTGSLGGLGRAVHIGERPEDAAAALPRRHVRIELAVSGGRRVLDVARDVRTAVTEALADHPSVAVLVTAVH
;
A
#
# COMPACT_ATOMS: atom_id res chain seq x y z
N MET A 1 23.11 -5.05 20.80
CA MET A 1 22.94 -4.53 19.43
C MET A 1 21.46 -4.58 19.02
N SER A 2 20.58 -3.93 19.79
CA SER A 2 19.11 -4.02 19.60
C SER A 2 18.45 -2.66 19.37
N ALA A 3 19.09 -1.56 19.80
CA ALA A 3 18.58 -0.21 19.61
C ALA A 3 18.61 0.23 18.14
N ASP A 4 19.64 -0.13 17.37
CA ASP A 4 19.76 0.29 15.96
C ASP A 4 18.75 -0.43 15.06
N GLN A 5 18.55 -1.74 15.25
CA GLN A 5 17.53 -2.52 14.50
C GLN A 5 16.11 -2.03 14.81
N TRP A 6 15.80 -1.74 16.08
CA TRP A 6 14.52 -1.15 16.48
C TRP A 6 14.34 0.24 15.88
N THR A 7 15.37 1.09 15.92
CA THR A 7 15.31 2.44 15.36
C THR A 7 15.17 2.41 13.84
N GLN A 8 15.73 1.41 13.16
CA GLN A 8 15.58 1.21 11.72
C GLN A 8 14.20 0.67 11.36
N ALA A 9 13.65 -0.25 12.14
CA ALA A 9 12.28 -0.77 11.99
C ALA A 9 11.23 0.32 12.23
N VAL A 10 11.37 1.12 13.28
CA VAL A 10 10.49 2.27 13.55
C VAL A 10 10.62 3.32 12.44
N ARG A 11 11.83 3.60 11.94
CA ARG A 11 12.01 4.49 10.78
C ARG A 11 11.37 3.95 9.51
N HIS A 12 11.45 2.64 9.25
CA HIS A 12 10.75 2.01 8.13
C HIS A 12 9.24 2.09 8.30
N GLN A 13 8.71 1.78 9.48
CA GLN A 13 7.29 1.88 9.78
C GLN A 13 6.77 3.32 9.67
N LEU A 14 7.52 4.31 10.15
CA LEU A 14 7.20 5.74 9.97
C LEU A 14 7.31 6.16 8.50
N GLY A 15 8.22 5.55 7.74
CA GLY A 15 8.36 5.75 6.29
C GLY A 15 7.21 5.17 5.46
N LEU A 16 6.46 4.19 5.98
CA LEU A 16 5.28 3.63 5.33
C LEU A 16 4.05 4.55 5.45
N GLY A 17 3.99 5.36 6.52
CA GLY A 17 2.85 6.21 6.83
C GLY A 17 1.65 5.39 7.31
N ARG A 18 0.43 5.91 7.09
CA ARG A 18 -0.82 5.18 7.35
C ARG A 18 -1.04 4.10 6.29
N LEU A 19 -1.86 3.11 6.61
CA LEU A 19 -2.26 2.08 5.64
C LEU A 19 -3.62 2.44 5.06
N VAL A 20 -3.69 2.63 3.74
CA VAL A 20 -4.93 2.96 3.04
C VAL A 20 -5.64 1.67 2.59
N PRO A 21 -6.99 1.60 2.66
CA PRO A 21 -7.73 0.44 2.17
C PRO A 21 -7.49 0.26 0.67
N LEU A 22 -7.23 -0.98 0.27
CA LEU A 22 -7.05 -1.38 -1.12
C LEU A 22 -8.26 -2.21 -1.53
N GLY A 23 -9.05 -1.69 -2.47
CA GLY A 23 -10.35 -2.25 -2.81
C GLY A 23 -11.45 -1.92 -1.80
N GLY A 24 -12.49 -2.75 -1.77
CA GLY A 24 -13.65 -2.59 -0.89
C GLY A 24 -13.49 -3.27 0.47
N PRO A 25 -14.48 -3.12 1.37
CA PRO A 25 -14.40 -3.60 2.76
C PRO A 25 -14.23 -5.13 2.91
N ARG A 26 -14.55 -5.89 1.86
CA ARG A 26 -14.43 -7.36 1.84
C ARG A 26 -13.08 -7.88 1.35
N ASP A 27 -12.25 -7.01 0.78
CA ASP A 27 -11.00 -7.42 0.17
C ASP A 27 -9.92 -7.73 1.21
N GLY A 28 -9.97 -7.11 2.39
CA GLY A 28 -8.98 -7.35 3.45
C GLY A 28 -7.56 -7.02 3.02
N CYS A 29 -7.41 -6.02 2.15
CA CYS A 29 -6.16 -5.59 1.56
C CYS A 29 -5.87 -4.14 1.93
N TRP A 30 -4.61 -3.83 2.19
CA TRP A 30 -4.13 -2.48 2.48
C TRP A 30 -2.87 -2.17 1.68
N LEU A 31 -2.70 -0.89 1.37
CA LEU A 31 -1.52 -0.34 0.72
C LEU A 31 -0.88 0.70 1.63
N ALA A 32 0.43 0.63 1.82
CA ALA A 32 1.15 1.69 2.53
C ALA A 32 0.98 3.03 1.78
N GLU A 33 0.64 4.10 2.51
CA GLU A 33 0.42 5.41 1.88
C GLU A 33 1.67 5.87 1.10
N SER A 34 2.87 5.60 1.60
CA SER A 34 4.10 5.96 0.88
C SER A 34 4.25 5.22 -0.45
N ALA A 35 3.82 3.95 -0.53
CA ALA A 35 3.81 3.17 -1.77
C ALA A 35 2.77 3.71 -2.75
N ALA A 36 1.55 4.02 -2.28
CA ALA A 36 0.51 4.65 -3.08
C ALA A 36 0.98 6.00 -3.65
N ARG A 37 1.52 6.87 -2.79
CA ARG A 37 2.07 8.18 -3.18
C ARG A 37 3.19 8.04 -4.19
N SER A 38 4.07 7.07 -4.03
CA SER A 38 5.19 6.84 -4.96
C SER A 38 4.68 6.43 -6.34
N ALA A 39 3.71 5.51 -6.42
CA ALA A 39 3.10 5.08 -7.68
C ALA A 39 2.34 6.24 -8.38
N LEU A 40 1.53 6.99 -7.64
CA LEU A 40 0.79 8.15 -8.16
C LEU A 40 1.74 9.26 -8.64
N ARG A 41 2.84 9.51 -7.92
CA ARG A 41 3.87 10.48 -8.33
C ARG A 41 4.56 10.09 -9.62
N ARG A 42 4.91 8.81 -9.82
CA ARG A 42 5.49 8.32 -11.09
C ARG A 42 4.55 8.55 -12.27
N THR A 43 3.25 8.32 -12.08
CA THR A 43 2.26 8.62 -13.11
C THR A 43 2.19 10.13 -13.39
N ALA A 44 2.11 10.96 -12.34
CA ALA A 44 2.04 12.41 -12.49
C ALA A 44 3.27 13.00 -13.20
N GLN A 45 4.47 12.43 -13.01
CA GLN A 45 5.69 12.83 -13.72
C GLN A 45 5.61 12.63 -15.25
N SER A 46 4.72 11.75 -15.70
CA SER A 46 4.49 11.50 -17.13
C SER A 46 3.44 12.45 -17.73
N VAL A 47 2.81 13.32 -16.92
CA VAL A 47 1.83 14.31 -17.39
C VAL A 47 2.56 15.58 -17.83
N PRO A 48 2.51 15.96 -19.12
CA PRO A 48 3.22 17.14 -19.61
C PRO A 48 2.67 18.44 -19.00
N GLY A 49 3.56 19.40 -18.75
CA GLY A 49 3.17 20.75 -18.32
C GLY A 49 2.70 20.84 -16.87
N VAL A 50 2.82 19.77 -16.07
CA VAL A 50 2.42 19.76 -14.66
C VAL A 50 3.53 19.16 -13.81
N ARG A 51 3.80 19.74 -12.65
CA ARG A 51 4.68 19.17 -11.61
C ARG A 51 3.90 19.02 -10.32
N LEU A 52 3.81 17.79 -9.84
CA LEU A 52 3.17 17.48 -8.56
C LEU A 52 4.10 17.82 -7.38
N GLU A 53 3.65 18.72 -6.51
CA GLU A 53 4.42 19.23 -5.37
C GLU A 53 4.10 18.41 -4.12
N SER A 54 2.83 18.33 -3.75
CA SER A 54 2.36 17.54 -2.61
C SER A 54 1.20 16.61 -3.01
N LEU A 55 1.05 15.49 -2.29
CA LEU A 55 -0.04 14.54 -2.50
C LEU A 55 -0.38 13.86 -1.18
N ARG A 56 -1.68 13.76 -0.86
CA ARG A 56 -2.24 13.13 0.33
C ARG A 56 -3.43 12.26 -0.07
N ILE A 57 -3.66 11.18 0.68
CA ILE A 57 -4.77 10.24 0.46
C ILE A 57 -5.60 10.13 1.74
N GLU A 58 -6.82 10.63 1.72
CA GLU A 58 -7.67 10.75 2.91
C GLU A 58 -8.98 9.98 2.70
N LEU A 59 -9.76 9.75 3.77
CA LEU A 59 -11.13 9.27 3.59
C LEU A 59 -11.98 10.42 3.05
N ALA A 60 -12.81 10.13 2.06
CA ALA A 60 -13.77 11.09 1.53
C ALA A 60 -14.84 11.43 2.57
N ASP A 61 -15.29 10.41 3.32
CA ASP A 61 -16.20 10.55 4.45
C ASP A 61 -15.64 9.79 5.67
N PRO A 62 -15.04 10.49 6.65
CA PRO A 62 -14.49 9.86 7.84
C PRO A 62 -15.57 9.33 8.79
N ASP A 63 -16.79 9.86 8.74
CA ASP A 63 -17.90 9.47 9.60
C ASP A 63 -18.72 8.29 9.00
N GLY A 64 -18.66 8.13 7.68
CA GLY A 64 -19.32 7.06 6.90
C GLY A 64 -18.45 5.84 6.60
N SER A 65 -17.45 5.53 7.44
CA SER A 65 -16.54 4.40 7.18
C SER A 65 -17.21 3.01 7.33
N TYR A 66 -16.73 2.04 6.56
CA TYR A 66 -17.22 0.66 6.59
C TYR A 66 -16.43 -0.21 7.57
N GLU A 67 -17.07 -1.26 8.09
CA GLU A 67 -16.38 -2.29 8.86
C GLU A 67 -15.54 -3.19 7.94
N SER A 68 -14.30 -3.46 8.34
CA SER A 68 -13.40 -4.36 7.62
C SER A 68 -13.81 -5.83 7.82
N ALA A 69 -13.84 -6.60 6.73
CA ALA A 69 -14.17 -8.02 6.79
C ALA A 69 -13.08 -8.89 7.43
N VAL A 70 -11.87 -8.36 7.66
CA VAL A 70 -10.81 -9.02 8.42
C VAL A 70 -10.22 -8.05 9.43
N PRO A 71 -9.58 -8.52 10.53
CA PRO A 71 -8.90 -7.64 11.48
C PRO A 71 -7.98 -6.66 10.75
N ALA A 72 -8.18 -5.37 10.98
CA ALA A 72 -7.39 -4.33 10.34
C ALA A 72 -5.97 -4.29 10.96
N PRO A 73 -4.91 -4.12 10.15
CA PRO A 73 -3.58 -3.93 10.69
C PRO A 73 -3.48 -2.61 11.47
N PRO A 74 -2.52 -2.48 12.39
CA PRO A 74 -2.28 -1.22 13.09
C PRO A 74 -2.08 -0.06 12.12
N SER A 75 -2.65 1.10 12.45
CA SER A 75 -2.58 2.32 11.64
C SER A 75 -3.30 2.26 10.28
N ALA A 76 -4.14 1.24 10.07
CA ALA A 76 -5.06 1.21 8.95
C ALA A 76 -6.16 2.26 9.08
N LEU A 77 -6.39 2.99 7.98
CA LEU A 77 -7.66 3.67 7.79
C LEU A 77 -8.78 2.63 7.66
N PRO A 78 -9.97 2.90 8.22
CA PRO A 78 -11.12 2.05 7.98
C PRO A 78 -11.45 2.04 6.48
N PRO A 79 -11.98 0.94 5.93
CA PRO A 79 -12.42 0.89 4.54
C PRO A 79 -13.48 1.97 4.25
N GLY A 80 -13.33 2.65 3.11
CA GLY A 80 -14.23 3.73 2.70
C GLY A 80 -13.72 4.39 1.42
N PRO A 81 -14.58 5.16 0.73
CA PRO A 81 -14.14 5.92 -0.43
C PRO A 81 -13.03 6.90 -0.05
N LEU A 82 -12.03 7.02 -0.91
CA LEU A 82 -10.84 7.82 -0.68
C LEU A 82 -10.90 9.13 -1.48
N ARG A 83 -10.28 10.15 -0.91
CA ARG A 83 -10.05 11.45 -1.53
C ARG A 83 -8.56 11.65 -1.74
N ILE A 84 -8.15 11.95 -2.96
CA ILE A 84 -6.76 12.33 -3.26
C ILE A 84 -6.69 13.84 -3.30
N VAL A 85 -5.82 14.43 -2.48
CA VAL A 85 -5.56 15.88 -2.46
C VAL A 85 -4.15 16.12 -2.95
N ALA A 86 -3.98 16.93 -3.97
CA ALA A 86 -2.69 17.20 -4.60
C ALA A 86 -2.49 18.69 -4.88
N GLU A 87 -1.27 19.16 -4.61
CA GLU A 87 -0.80 20.48 -5.01
C GLU A 87 0.12 20.33 -6.21
N CYS A 88 -0.03 21.21 -7.20
CA CYS A 88 0.75 21.14 -8.41
C CYS A 88 1.11 22.53 -8.95
N ALA A 89 2.25 22.58 -9.62
CA ALA A 89 2.61 23.68 -10.49
C ALA A 89 2.23 23.33 -11.93
N ALA A 90 1.76 24.31 -12.70
CA ALA A 90 1.38 24.13 -14.10
C ALA A 90 2.14 25.10 -15.01
N ALA A 91 2.50 24.67 -16.20
CA ALA A 91 3.11 25.53 -17.19
C ALA A 91 2.07 26.52 -17.78
N PRO A 92 2.51 27.73 -18.20
CA PRO A 92 1.62 28.75 -18.74
C PRO A 92 1.28 28.56 -20.23
N ASP A 93 1.70 27.44 -20.83
CA ASP A 93 1.56 27.12 -22.25
C ASP A 93 0.12 26.71 -22.64
N GLU A 94 -0.69 26.30 -21.66
CA GLU A 94 -2.11 25.99 -21.85
C GLU A 94 -2.99 26.53 -20.71
N PRO A 95 -4.32 26.60 -20.90
CA PRO A 95 -5.23 26.97 -19.81
C PRO A 95 -5.12 26.02 -18.61
N LEU A 96 -4.93 26.56 -17.42
CA LEU A 96 -4.80 25.80 -16.17
C LEU A 96 -5.88 24.73 -15.94
N PRO A 97 -7.18 24.96 -16.25
CA PRO A 97 -8.19 23.93 -16.10
C PRO A 97 -7.94 22.69 -16.98
N THR A 98 -7.33 22.87 -18.15
CA THR A 98 -6.96 21.77 -19.06
C THR A 98 -5.84 20.93 -18.44
N ALA A 99 -4.77 21.57 -17.97
CA ALA A 99 -3.64 20.92 -17.30
C ALA A 99 -4.10 20.14 -16.06
N ALA A 100 -4.92 20.78 -15.23
CA ALA A 100 -5.49 20.16 -14.04
C ALA A 100 -6.41 18.99 -14.40
N SER A 101 -7.21 19.07 -15.47
CA SER A 101 -8.08 17.96 -15.88
C SER A 101 -7.27 16.75 -16.37
N ARG A 102 -6.17 16.98 -17.10
CA ARG A 102 -5.25 15.91 -17.53
C ARG A 102 -4.58 15.24 -16.33
N LEU A 103 -4.05 16.02 -15.38
CA LEU A 103 -3.48 15.47 -14.15
C LEU A 103 -4.54 14.70 -13.33
N ARG A 104 -5.76 15.24 -13.22
CA ARG A 104 -6.86 14.61 -12.49
C ARG A 104 -7.19 13.24 -13.08
N ALA A 105 -7.36 13.17 -14.41
CA ALA A 105 -7.62 11.91 -15.10
C ALA A 105 -6.48 10.91 -14.87
N ALA A 106 -5.22 11.32 -15.08
CA ALA A 106 -4.07 10.43 -14.89
C ALA A 106 -3.95 9.88 -13.46
N LEU A 107 -4.19 10.71 -12.43
CA LEU A 107 -4.20 10.27 -11.04
C LEU A 107 -5.36 9.32 -10.74
N ASN A 108 -6.55 9.60 -11.30
CA ASN A 108 -7.72 8.76 -11.11
C ASN A 108 -7.55 7.38 -11.77
N ASP A 109 -7.01 7.34 -12.98
CA ASP A 109 -6.73 6.11 -13.72
C ASP A 109 -5.65 5.29 -13.01
N ALA A 110 -4.56 5.93 -12.56
CA ALA A 110 -3.52 5.24 -11.79
C ALA A 110 -4.05 4.70 -10.45
N ALA A 111 -4.91 5.46 -9.76
CA ALA A 111 -5.50 5.01 -8.51
C ALA A 111 -6.49 3.85 -8.72
N SER A 112 -7.36 3.95 -9.71
CA SER A 112 -8.43 2.98 -9.95
C SER A 112 -7.94 1.74 -10.69
N ASP A 113 -7.27 1.93 -11.83
CA ASP A 113 -6.88 0.85 -12.73
C ASP A 113 -5.50 0.30 -12.40
N GLY A 114 -4.57 1.17 -11.98
CA GLY A 114 -3.22 0.76 -11.59
C GLY A 114 -3.15 0.16 -10.18
N LEU A 115 -3.74 0.85 -9.20
CA LEU A 115 -3.68 0.41 -7.79
C LEU A 115 -4.92 -0.41 -7.40
N GLY A 116 -6.12 0.03 -7.78
CA GLY A 116 -7.38 -0.52 -7.26
C GLY A 116 -7.86 0.14 -5.97
N LEU A 117 -7.51 1.41 -5.77
CA LEU A 117 -8.09 2.24 -4.71
C LEU A 117 -9.54 2.60 -5.08
N VAL A 118 -10.43 2.60 -4.08
CA VAL A 118 -11.79 3.13 -4.24
C VAL A 118 -11.73 4.63 -4.01
N VAL A 119 -11.55 5.41 -5.09
CA VAL A 119 -11.45 6.88 -5.04
C VAL A 119 -12.77 7.50 -5.42
N ASP A 120 -13.26 8.41 -4.58
CA ASP A 120 -14.46 9.22 -4.83
C ASP A 120 -14.10 10.53 -5.54
N GLN A 121 -13.03 11.19 -5.08
CA GLN A 121 -12.65 12.51 -5.58
C GLN A 121 -11.13 12.70 -5.64
N VAL A 122 -10.69 13.46 -6.66
CA VAL A 122 -9.32 13.96 -6.82
C VAL A 122 -9.33 15.48 -6.89
N ASP A 123 -8.79 16.11 -5.85
CA ASP A 123 -8.70 17.56 -5.71
C ASP A 123 -7.32 18.08 -5.99
N LEU A 124 -7.28 19.09 -6.84
CA LEU A 124 -6.05 19.70 -7.31
C LEU A 124 -6.06 21.18 -6.94
N LEU A 125 -5.00 21.59 -6.26
CA LEU A 125 -4.67 22.99 -6.03
C LEU A 125 -3.49 23.37 -6.91
N VAL A 126 -3.68 24.35 -7.80
CA VAL A 126 -2.57 24.91 -8.58
C VAL A 126 -1.92 26.00 -7.74
N THR A 127 -0.71 25.72 -7.25
CA THR A 127 0.03 26.57 -6.29
C THR A 127 1.06 27.47 -6.96
N ALA A 128 1.51 27.12 -8.16
CA ALA A 128 2.55 27.85 -8.87
C ALA A 128 2.44 27.70 -10.40
N LEU A 129 3.09 28.62 -11.11
CA LEU A 129 3.36 28.50 -12.54
C LEU A 129 4.81 28.02 -12.74
N LEU A 130 5.02 27.11 -13.70
CA LEU A 130 6.35 26.62 -14.03
C LEU A 130 7.11 27.65 -14.87
N ASP A 131 8.17 28.24 -14.31
CA ASP A 131 9.17 28.95 -15.09
C ASP A 131 10.14 27.95 -15.73
N GLY A 132 10.43 28.13 -17.01
CA GLY A 132 11.20 27.19 -17.83
C GLY A 132 12.67 27.12 -17.43
N THR A 133 12.99 26.44 -16.33
CA THR A 133 14.27 25.82 -16.01
C THR A 133 14.09 24.94 -14.76
N GLN A 134 14.18 23.63 -14.92
CA GLN A 134 14.27 22.70 -13.79
C GLN A 134 15.63 22.00 -13.78
N ALA A 135 16.30 22.11 -12.65
CA ALA A 135 17.40 21.25 -12.25
C ALA A 135 16.85 20.07 -11.42
N GLN A 136 17.33 18.87 -11.74
CA GLN A 136 17.03 17.60 -11.09
C GLN A 136 17.89 17.42 -9.83
N PRO A 137 17.36 16.88 -8.72
CA PRO A 137 18.18 16.12 -7.79
C PRO A 137 18.07 14.61 -8.08
N ALA A 138 19.22 13.96 -8.09
CA ALA A 138 19.41 12.53 -8.22
C ALA A 138 18.99 11.78 -6.95
N SER A 139 18.59 10.53 -7.13
CA SER A 139 18.28 9.56 -6.07
C SER A 139 19.25 8.38 -6.16
N VAL A 140 19.68 7.87 -5.01
CA VAL A 140 20.48 6.64 -4.77
C VAL A 140 20.45 6.43 -3.24
N ASP A 141 20.35 5.26 -2.61
CA ASP A 141 20.32 3.84 -3.00
C ASP A 141 19.60 3.04 -1.89
N ALA A 142 19.07 1.85 -2.21
CA ALA A 142 18.52 0.92 -1.22
C ALA A 142 19.29 -0.41 -1.29
N GLU A 143 19.92 -0.82 -0.19
CA GLU A 143 20.57 -2.13 -0.01
C GLU A 143 19.70 -3.06 0.85
N ALA A 144 19.75 -4.35 0.49
CA ALA A 144 19.12 -5.47 1.18
C ALA A 144 20.21 -6.35 1.84
N ASP A 145 19.90 -7.00 2.97
CA ASP A 145 20.71 -8.11 3.50
C ASP A 145 19.87 -9.12 4.33
N VAL A 146 20.39 -10.34 4.47
CA VAL A 146 19.69 -11.63 4.71
C VAL A 146 20.18 -12.37 6.00
N ALA A 147 19.25 -13.06 6.70
CA ALA A 147 19.37 -14.18 7.70
C ALA A 147 20.08 -13.92 9.07
N ASP A 148 19.80 -14.58 10.22
CA ASP A 148 19.51 -16.00 10.55
C ASP A 148 18.81 -16.17 11.96
N SER A 149 18.63 -17.41 12.43
CA SER A 149 17.43 -18.05 13.02
C SER A 149 17.44 -18.45 14.54
N ARG A 150 16.24 -18.80 15.09
CA ARG A 150 15.93 -19.99 15.95
C ARG A 150 14.46 -20.10 16.47
N GLN A 151 13.67 -21.01 15.86
CA GLN A 151 12.70 -22.05 16.36
C GLN A 151 11.70 -21.77 17.53
N ALA A 152 10.45 -22.27 17.58
CA ALA A 152 9.92 -23.55 17.11
C ALA A 152 8.37 -23.55 16.95
N ARG A 153 7.86 -24.41 16.07
CA ARG A 153 6.43 -24.77 15.82
C ARG A 153 5.52 -23.76 15.08
N GLY A 154 5.96 -22.53 14.84
CA GLY A 154 5.31 -21.56 13.95
C GLY A 154 5.88 -21.48 12.51
N ASP A 155 7.04 -22.08 12.26
CA ASP A 155 7.78 -22.00 10.99
C ASP A 155 7.02 -22.60 9.80
N SER A 156 6.46 -23.81 9.92
CA SER A 156 5.97 -24.53 8.73
C SER A 156 4.78 -23.86 8.05
N ASP A 157 3.94 -23.18 8.83
CA ASP A 157 2.74 -22.52 8.30
C ASP A 157 3.07 -21.11 7.81
N GLU A 158 3.99 -20.41 8.47
CA GLU A 158 4.48 -19.10 8.01
C GLU A 158 5.31 -19.24 6.73
N GLU A 159 6.17 -20.25 6.65
CA GLU A 159 6.91 -20.60 5.44
C GLU A 159 5.95 -20.98 4.32
N ARG A 160 4.94 -21.83 4.59
CA ARG A 160 3.96 -22.23 3.58
C ARG A 160 3.13 -21.05 3.08
N ALA A 161 2.69 -20.17 3.97
CA ALA A 161 2.01 -18.93 3.60
C ALA A 161 2.91 -17.99 2.80
N GLY A 162 4.17 -17.83 3.22
CA GLY A 162 5.16 -17.00 2.52
C GLY A 162 5.46 -17.53 1.11
N GLN A 163 5.63 -18.84 0.96
CA GLN A 163 5.85 -19.49 -0.34
C GLN A 163 4.62 -19.40 -1.24
N ALA A 164 3.42 -19.58 -0.70
CA ALA A 164 2.18 -19.41 -1.44
C ALA A 164 2.06 -17.97 -1.99
N ALA A 165 2.38 -16.97 -1.17
CA ALA A 165 2.35 -15.57 -1.59
C ALA A 165 3.43 -15.25 -2.64
N LEU A 166 4.66 -15.74 -2.47
CA LEU A 166 5.75 -15.53 -3.44
C LEU A 166 5.47 -16.23 -4.78
N SER A 167 4.64 -17.27 -4.80
CA SER A 167 4.24 -17.97 -6.02
C SER A 167 3.23 -17.18 -6.85
N VAL A 168 2.62 -16.12 -6.31
CA VAL A 168 1.64 -15.31 -7.03
C VAL A 168 2.32 -14.38 -8.04
N PRO A 169 1.95 -14.44 -9.33
CA PRO A 169 2.47 -13.53 -10.34
C PRO A 169 2.21 -12.06 -10.00
N GLY A 170 3.29 -11.29 -9.88
CA GLY A 170 3.26 -9.87 -9.54
C GLY A 170 3.80 -9.55 -8.15
N VAL A 171 4.00 -10.56 -7.28
CA VAL A 171 4.73 -10.39 -6.01
C VAL A 171 6.23 -10.40 -6.29
N THR A 172 6.95 -9.38 -5.79
CA THR A 172 8.40 -9.26 -6.01
C THR A 172 9.20 -9.76 -4.81
N ARG A 173 8.73 -9.49 -3.58
CA ARG A 173 9.34 -9.94 -2.34
C ARG A 173 8.40 -9.77 -1.15
N LEU A 174 8.75 -10.42 -0.04
CA LEU A 174 8.17 -10.21 1.28
C LEU A 174 8.97 -9.12 2.03
N THR A 175 8.34 -8.25 2.83
CA THR A 175 8.99 -7.01 3.34
C THR A 175 9.09 -6.85 4.86
N GLY A 176 8.23 -7.53 5.64
CA GLY A 176 8.35 -7.66 7.10
C GLY A 176 8.54 -6.39 7.93
N SER A 177 8.06 -5.26 7.44
CA SER A 177 8.35 -3.92 7.96
C SER A 177 7.51 -3.55 9.19
N LEU A 178 6.29 -4.08 9.32
CA LEU A 178 5.35 -3.82 10.42
C LEU A 178 5.41 -4.89 11.52
N GLY A 179 6.30 -5.87 11.40
CA GLY A 179 6.30 -7.07 12.22
C GLY A 179 7.09 -7.04 13.52
N GLY A 180 7.65 -5.89 13.93
CA GLY A 180 8.48 -5.74 15.13
C GLY A 180 9.81 -6.51 15.12
N LEU A 181 9.97 -7.50 14.24
CA LEU A 181 11.14 -8.39 14.13
C LEU A 181 11.53 -8.69 12.67
N GLY A 182 11.11 -7.87 11.69
CA GLY A 182 11.41 -8.14 10.27
C GLY A 182 10.57 -9.28 9.65
N ARG A 183 9.57 -9.80 10.37
CA ARG A 183 8.74 -10.93 9.92
C ARG A 183 7.67 -10.44 8.95
N ALA A 184 7.65 -11.01 7.76
CA ALA A 184 6.68 -10.66 6.73
C ALA A 184 5.34 -11.39 6.86
N VAL A 185 5.30 -12.53 7.58
CA VAL A 185 4.08 -13.27 7.86
C VAL A 185 3.88 -13.27 9.37
N HIS A 186 2.68 -12.87 9.81
CA HIS A 186 2.25 -12.93 11.19
C HIS A 186 1.03 -13.81 11.28
N ILE A 187 1.14 -14.90 12.02
CA ILE A 187 0.00 -15.76 12.33
C ILE A 187 -0.35 -15.54 13.79
N GLY A 188 -1.59 -15.14 14.05
CA GLY A 188 -2.11 -14.91 15.39
C GLY A 188 -3.56 -15.36 15.52
N GLU A 189 -4.05 -15.36 16.76
CA GLU A 189 -5.47 -15.47 17.02
C GLU A 189 -6.15 -14.11 16.77
N ARG A 190 -7.39 -14.17 16.30
CA ARG A 190 -8.21 -12.99 16.08
C ARG A 190 -8.43 -12.25 17.41
N PRO A 191 -8.38 -10.90 17.43
CA PRO A 191 -8.86 -10.13 18.56
C PRO A 191 -10.32 -10.49 18.88
N GLU A 192 -10.68 -10.55 20.17
CA GLU A 192 -12.04 -10.94 20.62
C GLU A 192 -13.14 -10.03 20.04
N ASP A 193 -12.80 -8.78 19.70
CA ASP A 193 -13.71 -7.76 19.16
C ASP A 193 -14.02 -7.87 17.66
N ALA A 194 -13.38 -8.80 16.92
CA ALA A 194 -13.61 -8.95 15.48
C ALA A 194 -14.73 -9.94 15.16
N ALA A 195 -15.51 -9.63 14.11
CA ALA A 195 -16.75 -10.30 13.72
C ALA A 195 -16.76 -11.82 13.94
N ALA A 196 -17.74 -12.30 14.72
CA ALA A 196 -17.84 -13.70 15.15
C ALA A 196 -17.92 -14.73 14.01
N ALA A 197 -18.25 -14.30 12.79
CA ALA A 197 -18.34 -15.15 11.59
C ALA A 197 -16.98 -15.53 10.99
N LEU A 198 -15.87 -14.93 11.44
CA LEU A 198 -14.53 -15.22 10.90
C LEU A 198 -13.90 -16.48 11.53
N PRO A 199 -12.95 -17.13 10.85
CA PRO A 199 -12.06 -18.11 11.47
C PRO A 199 -11.33 -17.53 12.70
N ARG A 200 -11.00 -18.37 13.69
CA ARG A 200 -10.26 -17.91 14.91
C ARG A 200 -8.83 -17.52 14.61
N ARG A 201 -8.22 -18.12 13.59
CA ARG A 201 -6.86 -17.84 13.15
C ARG A 201 -6.85 -16.72 12.12
N HIS A 202 -5.87 -15.84 12.24
CA HIS A 202 -5.65 -14.69 11.37
C HIS A 202 -4.20 -14.64 10.89
N VAL A 203 -4.02 -14.42 9.59
CA VAL A 203 -2.73 -14.23 8.95
C VAL A 203 -2.63 -12.81 8.42
N ARG A 204 -1.57 -12.10 8.80
CA ARG A 204 -1.20 -10.81 8.20
C ARG A 204 0.09 -10.98 7.42
N ILE A 205 0.08 -10.68 6.14
CA ILE A 205 1.24 -10.82 5.26
C ILE A 205 1.65 -9.48 4.64
N GLU A 206 2.95 -9.22 4.61
CA GLU A 206 3.56 -7.99 4.10
C GLU A 206 4.43 -8.26 2.87
N LEU A 207 4.14 -7.55 1.78
CA LEU A 207 4.77 -7.82 0.49
C LEU A 207 4.98 -6.57 -0.36
N ALA A 208 5.87 -6.68 -1.35
CA ALA A 208 6.04 -5.74 -2.43
C ALA A 208 5.54 -6.36 -3.74
N VAL A 209 4.99 -5.51 -4.61
CA VAL A 209 4.47 -5.93 -5.93
C VAL A 209 5.15 -5.16 -7.06
N SER A 210 5.11 -5.74 -8.26
CA SER A 210 5.46 -5.08 -9.51
C SER A 210 4.27 -4.27 -10.05
N GLY A 211 4.52 -3.14 -10.70
CA GLY A 211 3.51 -2.28 -11.34
C GLY A 211 2.95 -2.79 -12.68
N GLY A 212 3.32 -4.01 -13.11
CA GLY A 212 2.84 -4.60 -14.37
C GLY A 212 1.42 -5.19 -14.32
N ARG A 213 0.83 -5.29 -13.12
CA ARG A 213 -0.56 -5.70 -12.88
C ARG A 213 -1.20 -4.76 -11.88
N ARG A 214 -2.54 -4.70 -11.91
CA ARG A 214 -3.30 -3.97 -10.90
C ARG A 214 -3.00 -4.52 -9.50
N VAL A 215 -2.61 -3.63 -8.59
CA VAL A 215 -2.12 -4.02 -7.25
C VAL A 215 -3.18 -4.77 -6.43
N LEU A 216 -4.44 -4.33 -6.49
CA LEU A 216 -5.57 -5.00 -5.85
C LEU A 216 -5.75 -6.45 -6.33
N ASP A 217 -5.59 -6.71 -7.62
CA ASP A 217 -5.80 -8.06 -8.16
C ASP A 217 -4.68 -9.00 -7.68
N VAL A 218 -3.43 -8.54 -7.64
CA VAL A 218 -2.32 -9.30 -7.04
C VAL A 218 -2.58 -9.56 -5.55
N ALA A 219 -3.06 -8.56 -4.80
CA ALA A 219 -3.36 -8.72 -3.38
C ALA A 219 -4.48 -9.73 -3.13
N ARG A 220 -5.52 -9.75 -3.96
CA ARG A 220 -6.60 -10.76 -3.92
C ARG A 220 -6.10 -12.15 -4.24
N ASP A 221 -5.26 -12.28 -5.27
CA ASP A 221 -4.64 -13.56 -5.65
C ASP A 221 -3.79 -14.11 -4.49
N VAL A 222 -3.00 -13.25 -3.83
CA VAL A 222 -2.24 -13.62 -2.61
C VAL A 222 -3.15 -14.05 -1.49
N ARG A 223 -4.23 -13.31 -1.23
CA ARG A 223 -5.18 -13.64 -0.17
C ARG A 223 -5.77 -15.04 -0.38
N THR A 224 -6.22 -15.34 -1.59
CA THR A 224 -6.73 -16.66 -1.97
C THR A 224 -5.67 -17.74 -1.81
N ALA A 225 -4.47 -17.54 -2.37
CA ALA A 225 -3.38 -18.52 -2.33
C ALA A 225 -2.96 -18.85 -0.88
N VAL A 226 -2.86 -17.85 -0.01
CA VAL A 226 -2.49 -18.05 1.40
C VAL A 226 -3.61 -18.74 2.18
N THR A 227 -4.87 -18.39 1.93
CA THR A 227 -6.02 -19.07 2.57
C THR A 227 -6.07 -20.55 2.17
N GLU A 228 -5.85 -20.87 0.89
CA GLU A 228 -5.89 -22.26 0.37
C GLU A 228 -4.67 -23.08 0.80
N ALA A 229 -3.52 -22.44 1.01
CA ALA A 229 -2.31 -23.11 1.44
C ALA A 229 -2.37 -23.62 2.90
N LEU A 230 -3.30 -23.10 3.72
CA LEU A 230 -3.42 -23.44 5.13
C LEU A 230 -4.70 -24.25 5.37
N ALA A 231 -4.55 -25.40 6.05
CA ALA A 231 -5.63 -26.38 6.21
C ALA A 231 -6.89 -25.82 6.89
N ASP A 232 -6.72 -24.83 7.77
CA ASP A 232 -7.80 -24.21 8.53
C ASP A 232 -8.44 -22.99 7.85
N HIS A 233 -8.02 -22.65 6.64
CA HIS A 233 -8.55 -21.55 5.83
C HIS A 233 -8.70 -20.25 6.64
N PRO A 234 -7.60 -19.73 7.22
CA PRO A 234 -7.67 -18.59 8.12
C PRO A 234 -8.11 -17.32 7.39
N SER A 235 -8.54 -16.33 8.16
CA SER A 235 -8.70 -14.98 7.62
C SER A 235 -7.33 -14.40 7.26
N VAL A 236 -7.20 -13.81 6.08
CA VAL A 236 -5.93 -13.25 5.60
C VAL A 236 -6.08 -11.75 5.33
N ALA A 237 -5.17 -10.96 5.92
CA ALA A 237 -4.94 -9.55 5.65
C ALA A 237 -3.66 -9.39 4.83
N VAL A 238 -3.75 -8.73 3.67
CA VAL A 238 -2.59 -8.48 2.80
C VAL A 238 -2.19 -7.01 2.90
N LEU A 239 -0.93 -6.76 3.20
CA LEU A 239 -0.33 -5.43 3.27
C LEU A 239 0.72 -5.27 2.17
N VAL A 240 0.42 -4.42 1.19
CA VAL A 240 1.37 -4.00 0.15
C VAL A 240 2.18 -2.82 0.68
N THR A 241 3.50 -3.01 0.86
CA THR A 241 4.41 -1.99 1.41
C THR A 241 5.21 -1.26 0.35
N ALA A 242 5.29 -1.81 -0.87
CA ALA A 242 5.95 -1.18 -2.00
C ALA A 242 5.34 -1.62 -3.34
N VAL A 243 5.34 -0.70 -4.30
CA VAL A 243 4.97 -0.92 -5.70
C VAL A 243 6.15 -0.47 -6.55
N HIS A 244 6.71 -1.36 -7.36
CA HIS A 244 7.86 -1.11 -8.23
C HIS A 244 7.40 -0.86 -9.66
#